data_AF-A0A418MYS9-F1
#
_entry.id   AF-A0A418MYS9-F1
#
_cell.length_a   1.000
_cell.length_b   1.000
_cell.length_c   1.000
_cell.angle_alpha   90.00
_cell.angle_beta   90.00
_cell.angle_gamma   90.00
#
_symmetry.space_group_name_H-M   'P 1'
#
loop_
_entity.id
_entity.type
_entity.pdbx_description
1 polymer ?
#
loop_
_entity_poly.entity_id
_entity_poly.type
_entity_poly.pdbx_seq_one_letter_code
_entity_poly.pdbx_strand_id
1 'polypeptide(L)'
;MCRSDAGDRLAAGDPNRKGSPMSRPMRTDAEVSVIIPTYNRSAALRLTLEHLARQRLPVERFEVIVTDDGSTDDTRAVVDEAAGSLRIKYSYQPDEGFRAGAARNAGARLATSPILAFLDTGTFVAPEYLERLLAEYAGGERLAVVGYAYGYDIDGEMPGLAEAMEGALPEDVVARFRDEPAFFDPRHRNFAAGDFDLGRLLAPWVLFWSLNCSVRAADFWRVGGFDEEFRRWGIEDLELAYRLFKDGVNFRLTRSAWAVHAPQGRDRDANMSDGKANIAHFIARHPEPPIEVIWKVMQRTEPLDLEDNYQFLLSWADKVSTVDVADEVARELPHLDAAGRTAVVGAGGRVPAGLSGAVLLDFDADLLATATADTSHLAYHAIGLRSPVADDAVENVLLTSRLAGLWSRWGADFLAEAHRIGRSVRLTEELAREVHALRRY
;
A
#
# COMPACT_ATOMS: atom_id res chain seq x y z
N MET A 1 -63.26 -29.83 8.70
CA MET A 1 -63.31 -31.22 9.19
C MET A 1 -62.45 -32.08 8.28
N CYS A 2 -61.50 -32.82 8.88
CA CYS A 2 -60.83 -34.06 8.45
C CYS A 2 -60.29 -34.19 7.01
N ARG A 3 -58.95 -34.21 6.83
CA ARG A 3 -58.04 -35.40 6.81
C ARG A 3 -58.00 -36.07 5.42
N SER A 4 -56.90 -35.93 4.68
CA SER A 4 -55.73 -36.85 4.62
C SER A 4 -56.11 -38.27 4.17
N ASP A 5 -55.63 -38.71 3.00
CA ASP A 5 -54.45 -39.59 2.94
C ASP A 5 -54.11 -40.02 1.51
N ALA A 6 -52.81 -40.24 1.35
CA ALA A 6 -52.13 -40.71 0.17
C ALA A 6 -52.45 -42.19 -0.14
N GLY A 7 -52.28 -42.57 -1.41
CA GLY A 7 -52.33 -43.95 -1.87
C GLY A 7 -51.53 -44.13 -3.15
N ASP A 8 -50.47 -44.93 -3.03
CA ASP A 8 -49.49 -45.34 -4.04
C ASP A 8 -50.05 -45.72 -5.41
N ARG A 9 -49.33 -45.33 -6.46
CA ARG A 9 -49.28 -46.10 -7.73
C ARG A 9 -47.86 -46.19 -8.27
N LEU A 10 -47.36 -47.42 -8.21
CA LEU A 10 -46.27 -47.97 -9.01
C LEU A 10 -46.52 -47.70 -10.50
N ALA A 11 -45.50 -47.19 -11.21
CA ALA A 11 -45.49 -47.11 -12.67
C ALA A 11 -44.16 -47.61 -13.23
N ALA A 12 -44.29 -48.35 -14.33
CA ALA A 12 -43.31 -49.18 -15.01
C ALA A 12 -41.99 -48.48 -15.37
N GLY A 13 -40.89 -49.26 -15.29
CA GLY A 13 -39.56 -48.87 -15.73
C GLY A 13 -39.41 -48.90 -17.26
N ASP A 14 -38.76 -47.87 -17.78
CA ASP A 14 -38.32 -47.74 -19.17
C ASP A 14 -36.95 -48.47 -19.34
N PRO A 15 -36.83 -49.47 -20.24
CA PRO A 15 -35.63 -50.29 -20.34
C PRO A 15 -34.53 -49.72 -21.26
N ASN A 16 -34.52 -48.42 -21.60
CA ASN A 16 -33.52 -47.90 -22.54
C ASN A 16 -32.87 -46.55 -22.19
N ARG A 17 -32.39 -46.38 -20.95
CA ARG A 17 -31.44 -45.29 -20.60
C ARG A 17 -30.01 -45.84 -20.52
N LYS A 18 -29.33 -45.81 -21.67
CA LYS A 18 -27.86 -45.93 -21.75
C LYS A 18 -27.23 -44.89 -20.83
N GLY A 19 -26.47 -45.35 -19.84
CA GLY A 19 -25.74 -44.50 -18.92
C GLY A 19 -24.65 -43.72 -19.65
N SER A 20 -24.88 -42.42 -19.83
CA SER A 20 -23.77 -41.47 -19.93
C SER A 20 -23.14 -41.36 -18.54
N PRO A 21 -21.81 -41.37 -18.41
CA PRO A 21 -21.19 -41.00 -17.14
C PRO A 21 -21.51 -39.52 -16.94
N MET A 22 -22.48 -39.22 -16.07
CA MET A 22 -22.62 -37.87 -15.55
C MET A 22 -21.38 -37.61 -14.72
N SER A 23 -20.39 -36.99 -15.34
CA SER A 23 -19.35 -36.25 -14.64
C SER A 23 -20.06 -35.34 -13.64
N ARG A 24 -19.98 -35.65 -12.35
CA ARG A 24 -20.24 -34.65 -11.31
C ARG A 24 -19.41 -33.42 -11.70
N PRO A 25 -19.98 -32.21 -11.78
CA PRO A 25 -19.16 -31.03 -11.94
C PRO A 25 -18.17 -31.04 -10.75
N MET A 26 -16.88 -31.06 -11.05
CA MET A 26 -15.86 -30.79 -10.04
C MET A 26 -16.21 -29.42 -9.49
N ARG A 27 -16.64 -29.35 -8.23
CA ARG A 27 -16.70 -28.09 -7.52
C ARG A 27 -15.29 -27.51 -7.55
N THR A 28 -15.15 -26.41 -8.27
CA THR A 28 -13.93 -25.62 -8.38
C THR A 28 -13.81 -24.76 -7.13
N ASP A 29 -13.55 -25.40 -5.98
CA ASP A 29 -13.48 -24.70 -4.69
C ASP A 29 -12.01 -24.37 -4.37
N ALA A 30 -11.30 -23.75 -5.33
CA ALA A 30 -9.98 -23.19 -5.02
C ALA A 30 -10.17 -22.07 -3.99
N GLU A 31 -9.37 -22.11 -2.92
CA GLU A 31 -9.50 -21.22 -1.77
C GLU A 31 -8.56 -20.01 -1.88
N VAL A 32 -7.44 -20.17 -2.57
CA VAL A 32 -6.47 -19.10 -2.84
C VAL A 32 -5.99 -19.12 -4.30
N SER A 33 -5.96 -17.94 -4.91
CA SER A 33 -5.32 -17.69 -6.20
C SER A 33 -4.01 -16.96 -5.96
N VAL A 34 -2.88 -17.62 -6.23
CA VAL A 34 -1.54 -17.04 -6.13
C VAL A 34 -1.24 -16.29 -7.43
N ILE A 35 -1.05 -14.98 -7.36
CA ILE A 35 -0.80 -14.09 -8.50
C ILE A 35 0.67 -13.69 -8.48
N ILE A 36 1.39 -14.02 -9.55
CA ILE A 36 2.84 -13.84 -9.66
C ILE A 36 3.15 -12.92 -10.84
N PRO A 37 3.43 -11.62 -10.60
CA PRO A 37 3.93 -10.73 -11.63
C PRO A 37 5.35 -11.10 -12.04
N THR A 38 5.64 -11.04 -13.34
CA THR A 38 6.96 -11.38 -13.89
C THR A 38 7.28 -10.55 -15.12
N TYR A 39 8.57 -10.29 -15.34
CA TYR A 39 9.09 -9.59 -16.51
C TYR A 39 10.56 -9.97 -16.73
N ASN A 40 10.87 -10.71 -17.79
CA ASN A 40 12.23 -11.19 -18.17
C ASN A 40 12.97 -11.93 -17.05
N ARG A 41 12.28 -12.81 -16.33
CA ARG A 41 12.80 -13.50 -15.13
C ARG A 41 12.45 -14.99 -15.08
N SER A 42 12.46 -15.65 -16.22
CA SER A 42 12.08 -17.06 -16.38
C SER A 42 12.77 -18.01 -15.38
N ALA A 43 14.07 -17.84 -15.09
CA ALA A 43 14.80 -18.66 -14.11
C ALA A 43 14.27 -18.47 -12.67
N ALA A 44 14.01 -17.23 -12.26
CA ALA A 44 13.45 -16.93 -10.95
C ALA A 44 11.98 -17.35 -10.86
N LEU A 45 11.22 -17.29 -11.96
CA LEU A 45 9.85 -17.79 -12.02
C LEU A 45 9.81 -19.31 -11.85
N ARG A 46 10.67 -20.04 -12.56
CA ARG A 46 10.80 -21.50 -12.44
C ARG A 46 10.97 -21.91 -10.99
N LEU A 47 11.88 -21.22 -10.30
CA LEU A 47 12.14 -21.41 -8.89
C LEU A 47 10.87 -21.27 -8.04
N THR A 48 10.15 -20.15 -8.16
CA THR A 48 8.91 -19.92 -7.41
C THR A 48 7.85 -20.99 -7.72
N LEU A 49 7.67 -21.36 -8.99
CA LEU A 49 6.71 -22.39 -9.39
C LEU A 49 7.08 -23.77 -8.83
N GLU A 50 8.36 -24.14 -8.78
CA GLU A 50 8.79 -25.40 -8.16
C GLU A 50 8.46 -25.45 -6.66
N HIS A 51 8.60 -24.35 -5.93
CA HIS A 51 8.22 -24.29 -4.50
C HIS A 51 6.71 -24.32 -4.29
N LEU A 52 5.94 -23.73 -5.21
CA LEU A 52 4.48 -23.85 -5.20
C LEU A 52 4.00 -25.27 -5.55
N ALA A 53 4.73 -26.01 -6.39
CA ALA A 53 4.42 -27.40 -6.69
C ALA A 53 4.68 -28.35 -5.49
N ARG A 54 5.44 -27.90 -4.49
CA ARG A 54 5.78 -28.65 -3.27
C ARG A 54 4.84 -28.36 -2.08
N GLN A 55 3.79 -27.57 -2.28
CA GLN A 55 2.85 -27.23 -1.21
C GLN A 55 2.12 -28.47 -0.68
N ARG A 56 1.93 -28.54 0.64
CA ARG A 56 1.12 -29.58 1.29
C ARG A 56 -0.38 -29.36 1.12
N LEU A 57 -0.78 -28.12 0.83
CA LEU A 57 -2.15 -27.82 0.43
C LEU A 57 -2.45 -28.58 -0.88
N PRO A 58 -3.51 -29.39 -0.95
CA PRO A 58 -3.85 -30.11 -2.17
C PRO A 58 -4.00 -29.19 -3.38
N VAL A 59 -3.50 -29.64 -4.54
CA VAL A 59 -3.42 -28.81 -5.77
C VAL A 59 -4.78 -28.29 -6.21
N GLU A 60 -5.88 -29.00 -5.94
CA GLU A 60 -7.24 -28.59 -6.22
C GLU A 60 -7.75 -27.40 -5.39
N ARG A 61 -7.12 -27.12 -4.24
CA ARG A 61 -7.50 -26.05 -3.30
C ARG A 61 -6.80 -24.73 -3.59
N PHE A 62 -5.90 -24.67 -4.59
CA PHE A 62 -5.30 -23.41 -5.02
C PHE A 62 -5.11 -23.36 -6.53
N GLU A 63 -4.86 -22.17 -7.04
CA GLU A 63 -4.43 -21.95 -8.41
C GLU A 63 -3.30 -20.94 -8.46
N VAL A 64 -2.50 -21.00 -9.51
CA VAL A 64 -1.38 -20.08 -9.75
C VAL A 64 -1.67 -19.31 -11.02
N ILE A 65 -1.47 -17.99 -11.00
CA ILE A 65 -1.73 -17.10 -12.12
C ILE A 65 -0.47 -16.28 -12.35
N VAL A 66 0.26 -16.60 -13.42
CA VAL A 66 1.44 -15.85 -13.82
C VAL A 66 1.00 -14.70 -14.71
N THR A 67 1.39 -13.48 -14.34
CA THR A 67 1.06 -12.26 -15.08
C THR A 67 2.34 -11.63 -15.63
N ASP A 68 2.53 -11.81 -16.92
CA ASP A 68 3.72 -11.43 -17.67
C ASP A 68 3.57 -10.04 -18.29
N ASP A 69 4.41 -9.10 -17.84
CA ASP A 69 4.44 -7.69 -18.29
C ASP A 69 5.32 -7.49 -19.53
N GLY A 70 5.25 -8.41 -20.49
CA GLY A 70 5.90 -8.26 -21.79
C GLY A 70 7.27 -8.93 -21.91
N SER A 71 7.49 -10.05 -21.23
CA SER A 71 8.75 -10.79 -21.29
C SER A 71 9.08 -11.26 -22.72
N THR A 72 10.37 -11.33 -22.99
CA THR A 72 10.96 -11.80 -24.26
C THR A 72 11.83 -13.05 -24.07
N ASP A 73 11.98 -13.51 -22.82
CA ASP A 73 12.70 -14.72 -22.45
C ASP A 73 11.79 -15.96 -22.41
N ASP A 74 12.28 -17.06 -21.83
CA ASP A 74 11.58 -18.34 -21.76
C ASP A 74 10.40 -18.38 -20.76
N THR A 75 9.91 -17.23 -20.29
CA THR A 75 8.84 -17.14 -19.27
C THR A 75 7.62 -17.97 -19.63
N ARG A 76 7.15 -17.92 -20.89
CA ARG A 76 6.01 -18.74 -21.33
C ARG A 76 6.30 -20.23 -21.27
N ALA A 77 7.49 -20.66 -21.69
CA ALA A 77 7.88 -22.07 -21.66
C ALA A 77 7.95 -22.62 -20.23
N VAL A 78 8.45 -21.82 -19.28
CA VAL A 78 8.46 -22.15 -17.85
C VAL A 78 7.04 -22.38 -17.31
N VAL A 79 6.08 -21.55 -17.71
CA VAL A 79 4.67 -21.69 -17.30
C VAL A 79 4.03 -22.93 -17.92
N ASP A 80 4.28 -23.20 -19.21
CA ASP A 80 3.74 -24.37 -19.91
C ASP A 80 4.28 -25.68 -19.28
N GLU A 81 5.54 -25.71 -18.84
CA GLU A 81 6.12 -26.85 -18.12
C GLU A 81 5.46 -27.07 -16.75
N ALA A 82 5.26 -25.99 -15.98
CA ALA A 82 4.64 -26.04 -14.65
C ALA A 82 3.17 -26.50 -14.67
N ALA A 83 2.49 -26.42 -15.82
CA ALA A 83 1.12 -26.92 -15.98
C ALA A 83 0.99 -28.44 -15.75
N GLY A 84 2.10 -29.19 -15.77
CA GLY A 84 2.13 -30.61 -15.42
C GLY A 84 1.94 -30.91 -13.93
N SER A 85 2.22 -29.95 -13.04
CA SER A 85 2.16 -30.12 -11.59
C SER A 85 1.26 -29.11 -10.86
N LEU A 86 0.88 -28.02 -11.52
CA LEU A 86 0.10 -26.94 -10.96
C LEU A 86 -1.17 -26.65 -11.77
N ARG A 87 -2.23 -26.22 -11.08
CA ARG A 87 -3.37 -25.52 -11.70
C ARG A 87 -2.95 -24.09 -12.05
N ILE A 88 -2.32 -23.93 -13.21
CA ILE A 88 -1.72 -22.66 -13.61
C ILE A 88 -2.48 -21.98 -14.74
N LYS A 89 -2.57 -20.65 -14.66
CA LYS A 89 -3.06 -19.74 -15.70
C LYS A 89 -1.96 -18.76 -16.07
N TYR A 90 -2.00 -18.27 -17.30
CA TYR A 90 -1.04 -17.30 -17.83
C TYR A 90 -1.78 -16.09 -18.41
N SER A 91 -1.37 -14.89 -18.01
CA SER A 91 -1.83 -13.61 -18.54
C SER A 91 -0.64 -12.87 -19.10
N TYR A 92 -0.73 -12.41 -20.35
CA TYR A 92 0.31 -11.64 -21.01
C TYR A 92 -0.21 -10.25 -21.36
N GLN A 93 0.62 -9.23 -21.17
CA GLN A 93 0.45 -7.91 -21.75
C GLN A 93 1.71 -7.51 -22.54
N PRO A 94 1.59 -6.75 -23.64
CA PRO A 94 2.76 -6.27 -24.41
C PRO A 94 3.64 -5.37 -23.54
N ASP A 95 4.96 -5.39 -23.68
CA ASP A 95 5.85 -4.45 -22.96
C ASP A 95 5.58 -2.99 -23.38
N GLU A 96 5.08 -2.18 -22.46
CA GLU A 96 4.93 -0.72 -22.62
C GLU A 96 5.56 0.02 -21.43
N GLY A 97 6.62 -0.56 -20.84
CA GLY A 97 7.23 -0.11 -19.60
C GLY A 97 6.52 -0.65 -18.35
N PHE A 98 6.99 -0.19 -17.19
CA PHE A 98 6.58 -0.71 -15.87
C PHE A 98 5.07 -0.58 -15.65
N ARG A 99 4.33 -1.70 -15.60
CA ARG A 99 2.88 -1.72 -15.35
C ARG A 99 2.50 -2.90 -14.46
N ALA A 100 3.25 -3.10 -13.37
CA ALA A 100 3.03 -4.18 -12.42
C ALA A 100 1.62 -4.16 -11.80
N GLY A 101 1.06 -2.98 -11.52
CA GLY A 101 -0.33 -2.83 -11.05
C GLY A 101 -1.35 -3.40 -12.04
N ALA A 102 -1.20 -3.08 -13.34
CA ALA A 102 -2.07 -3.60 -14.39
C ALA A 102 -1.90 -5.13 -14.57
N ALA A 103 -0.68 -5.63 -14.50
CA ALA A 103 -0.40 -7.07 -14.56
C ALA A 103 -1.05 -7.81 -13.39
N ARG A 104 -0.89 -7.32 -12.15
CA ARG A 104 -1.53 -7.89 -10.95
C ARG A 104 -3.06 -7.85 -11.03
N ASN A 105 -3.65 -6.75 -11.51
CA ASN A 105 -5.08 -6.65 -11.76
C ASN A 105 -5.56 -7.67 -12.82
N ALA A 106 -4.79 -7.89 -13.88
CA ALA A 106 -5.10 -8.90 -14.90
C ALA A 106 -5.14 -10.31 -14.29
N GLY A 107 -4.17 -10.63 -13.43
CA GLY A 107 -4.17 -11.87 -12.67
C GLY A 107 -5.38 -12.00 -11.74
N ALA A 108 -5.68 -10.94 -10.99
CA ALA A 108 -6.83 -10.89 -10.10
C ALA A 108 -8.17 -11.07 -10.84
N ARG A 109 -8.28 -10.60 -12.10
CA ARG A 109 -9.48 -10.79 -12.93
C ARG A 109 -9.66 -12.24 -13.39
N LEU A 110 -8.56 -12.97 -13.54
CA LEU A 110 -8.56 -14.40 -13.89
C LEU A 110 -8.74 -15.31 -12.67
N ALA A 111 -8.55 -14.78 -11.46
CA ALA A 111 -8.71 -15.50 -10.22
C ALA A 111 -10.15 -15.95 -9.98
N THR A 112 -10.29 -17.16 -9.46
CA THR A 112 -11.58 -17.79 -9.14
C THR A 112 -11.75 -18.06 -7.65
N SER A 113 -10.72 -17.79 -6.84
CA SER A 113 -10.72 -18.05 -5.41
C SER A 113 -11.15 -16.84 -4.58
N PRO A 114 -11.67 -17.04 -3.35
CA PRO A 114 -12.04 -15.94 -2.45
C PRO A 114 -10.84 -15.17 -1.90
N ILE A 115 -9.64 -15.77 -1.85
CA ILE A 115 -8.41 -15.11 -1.41
C ILE A 115 -7.48 -14.89 -2.60
N LEU A 116 -6.98 -13.67 -2.74
CA LEU A 116 -5.92 -13.31 -3.67
C LEU A 116 -4.61 -13.22 -2.88
N ALA A 117 -3.60 -13.99 -3.26
CA ALA A 117 -2.26 -13.93 -2.69
C ALA A 117 -1.30 -13.39 -3.73
N PHE A 118 -0.69 -12.23 -3.47
CA PHE A 118 0.34 -11.66 -4.34
C PHE A 118 1.70 -12.10 -3.83
N LEU A 119 2.49 -12.67 -4.75
CA LEU A 119 3.80 -13.22 -4.46
C LEU A 119 4.76 -12.85 -5.58
N ASP A 120 5.90 -12.24 -5.25
CA ASP A 120 6.87 -11.86 -6.28
C ASP A 120 7.55 -13.08 -6.93
N THR A 121 7.93 -12.90 -8.18
CA THR A 121 8.81 -13.83 -8.89
C THR A 121 10.18 -13.90 -8.19
N GLY A 122 10.73 -15.11 -8.01
CA GLY A 122 12.01 -15.31 -7.33
C GLY A 122 11.87 -15.50 -5.81
N THR A 123 10.67 -15.77 -5.33
CA THR A 123 10.40 -16.11 -3.93
C THR A 123 10.47 -17.62 -3.70
N PHE A 124 11.02 -17.97 -2.54
CA PHE A 124 11.16 -19.30 -1.97
C PHE A 124 10.19 -19.45 -0.80
N VAL A 125 9.28 -20.42 -0.87
CA VAL A 125 8.27 -20.64 0.16
C VAL A 125 8.28 -22.08 0.67
N ALA A 126 8.04 -22.25 1.97
CA ALA A 126 7.98 -23.56 2.62
C ALA A 126 6.75 -24.36 2.15
N PRO A 127 6.76 -25.71 2.25
CA PRO A 127 5.62 -26.57 1.89
C PRO A 127 4.30 -26.22 2.60
N GLU A 128 4.37 -25.61 3.78
CA GLU A 128 3.22 -25.20 4.59
C GLU A 128 2.73 -23.76 4.31
N TYR A 129 3.34 -23.05 3.35
CA TYR A 129 3.06 -21.63 3.13
C TYR A 129 1.58 -21.34 2.87
N LEU A 130 0.95 -22.04 1.91
CA LEU A 130 -0.45 -21.76 1.56
C LEU A 130 -1.45 -22.18 2.64
N GLU A 131 -1.21 -23.29 3.35
CA GLU A 131 -2.09 -23.71 4.46
C GLU A 131 -2.04 -22.70 5.61
N ARG A 132 -0.85 -22.15 5.92
CA ARG A 132 -0.66 -21.13 6.96
C ARG A 132 -1.26 -19.80 6.56
N LEU A 133 -1.13 -19.41 5.29
CA LEU A 133 -1.75 -18.20 4.77
C LEU A 133 -3.28 -18.27 4.87
N LEU A 134 -3.88 -19.39 4.47
CA LEU A 134 -5.34 -19.60 4.55
C LEU A 134 -5.85 -19.60 6.00
N ALA A 135 -5.06 -20.11 6.95
CA ALA A 135 -5.43 -20.13 8.36
C ALA A 135 -5.67 -18.72 8.94
N GLU A 136 -5.00 -17.69 8.42
CA GLU A 136 -5.19 -16.29 8.85
C GLU A 136 -6.61 -15.78 8.56
N TYR A 137 -7.31 -16.36 7.58
CA TYR A 137 -8.65 -15.94 7.15
C TYR A 137 -9.81 -16.68 7.84
N ALA A 138 -9.51 -17.62 8.73
CA ALA A 138 -10.51 -18.45 9.41
C ALA A 138 -11.48 -17.65 10.29
N GLY A 139 -11.07 -16.47 10.76
CA GLY A 139 -11.88 -15.60 11.63
C GLY A 139 -13.03 -14.86 10.93
N GLY A 140 -13.15 -14.94 9.59
CA GLY A 140 -14.24 -14.31 8.84
C GLY A 140 -14.20 -12.78 8.75
N GLU A 141 -13.27 -12.12 9.46
CA GLU A 141 -13.08 -10.67 9.40
C GLU A 141 -12.60 -10.21 8.02
N ARG A 142 -12.83 -8.93 7.72
CA ARG A 142 -12.26 -8.27 6.54
C ARG A 142 -10.79 -8.00 6.81
N LEU A 143 -9.92 -8.74 6.12
CA LEU A 143 -8.51 -8.83 6.44
C LEU A 143 -7.64 -8.71 5.19
N ALA A 144 -6.56 -7.95 5.33
CA ALA A 144 -5.40 -7.98 4.48
C ALA A 144 -4.22 -8.56 5.29
N VAL A 145 -3.56 -9.58 4.76
CA VAL A 145 -2.44 -10.26 5.43
C VAL A 145 -1.13 -9.82 4.81
N VAL A 146 -0.20 -9.39 5.64
CA VAL A 146 1.19 -9.08 5.30
C VAL A 146 2.03 -10.30 5.66
N GLY A 147 2.71 -10.90 4.68
CA GLY A 147 3.65 -11.97 4.92
C GLY A 147 5.06 -11.45 5.19
N TYR A 148 5.74 -12.06 6.15
CA TYR A 148 7.14 -11.76 6.44
C TYR A 148 8.04 -12.23 5.27
N ALA A 149 8.99 -11.41 4.85
CA ALA A 149 9.88 -11.68 3.72
C ALA A 149 11.35 -11.60 4.14
N TYR A 150 12.00 -12.76 4.28
CA TYR A 150 13.42 -12.87 4.55
C TYR A 150 14.27 -12.60 3.32
N GLY A 151 15.47 -12.06 3.51
CA GLY A 151 16.45 -11.83 2.45
C GLY A 151 16.02 -10.81 1.39
N TYR A 152 14.86 -10.17 1.57
CA TYR A 152 14.45 -9.07 0.71
C TYR A 152 15.31 -7.86 1.04
N ASP A 153 15.97 -7.33 0.03
CA ASP A 153 16.99 -6.33 0.25
C ASP A 153 16.68 -5.01 -0.49
N ILE A 154 16.67 -3.91 0.26
CA ILE A 154 16.50 -2.55 -0.26
C ILE A 154 17.86 -1.86 -0.50
N ASP A 155 18.92 -2.29 0.19
CA ASP A 155 20.18 -1.57 0.37
C ASP A 155 21.42 -2.26 -0.24
N GLY A 156 21.36 -3.53 -0.62
CA GLY A 156 22.42 -4.32 -1.26
C GLY A 156 22.37 -5.82 -0.92
N GLU A 157 22.58 -6.69 -1.91
CA GLU A 157 22.35 -8.13 -1.80
C GLU A 157 23.05 -8.76 -0.58
N MET A 158 22.35 -9.66 0.12
CA MET A 158 22.95 -10.40 1.23
C MET A 158 24.03 -11.37 0.71
N PRO A 159 25.30 -11.21 1.11
CA PRO A 159 26.37 -12.09 0.64
C PRO A 159 26.13 -13.55 1.03
N GLY A 160 26.31 -14.48 0.09
CA GLY A 160 26.18 -15.91 0.34
C GLY A 160 24.74 -16.45 0.33
N LEU A 161 23.72 -15.58 0.16
CA LEU A 161 22.32 -16.01 0.15
C LEU A 161 21.99 -16.80 -1.12
N ALA A 162 22.42 -16.33 -2.29
CA ALA A 162 22.17 -17.02 -3.56
C ALA A 162 22.74 -18.45 -3.55
N GLU A 163 23.99 -18.61 -3.10
CA GLU A 163 24.67 -19.90 -2.98
C GLU A 163 24.01 -20.79 -1.92
N ALA A 164 23.50 -20.22 -0.83
CA ALA A 164 22.81 -20.97 0.20
C ALA A 164 21.42 -21.47 -0.25
N MET A 165 20.79 -20.80 -1.21
CA MET A 165 19.49 -21.20 -1.77
C MET A 165 19.62 -22.32 -2.81
N GLU A 166 20.79 -22.49 -3.42
CA GLU A 166 21.00 -23.50 -4.46
C GLU A 166 20.83 -24.93 -3.91
N GLY A 167 19.73 -25.59 -4.31
CA GLY A 167 19.41 -26.96 -3.92
C GLY A 167 19.00 -27.14 -2.45
N ALA A 168 18.85 -26.06 -1.68
CA ALA A 168 18.45 -26.09 -0.28
C ALA A 168 16.93 -26.04 -0.11
N LEU A 169 16.44 -26.53 1.02
CA LEU A 169 15.06 -26.29 1.41
C LEU A 169 14.93 -24.87 2.00
N PRO A 170 13.79 -24.17 1.80
CA PRO A 170 13.57 -22.84 2.34
C PRO A 170 13.81 -22.75 3.86
N GLU A 171 13.38 -23.77 4.60
CA GLU A 171 13.55 -23.86 6.05
C GLU A 171 15.01 -23.95 6.47
N ASP A 172 15.86 -24.60 5.67
CA ASP A 172 17.30 -24.72 5.95
C ASP A 172 18.00 -23.37 5.73
N VAL A 173 17.61 -22.64 4.68
CA VAL A 173 18.09 -21.27 4.42
C VAL A 173 17.71 -20.34 5.58
N VAL A 174 16.44 -20.39 6.01
CA VAL A 174 15.98 -19.58 7.15
C VAL A 174 16.72 -19.97 8.43
N ALA A 175 16.91 -21.26 8.71
CA ALA A 175 17.63 -21.73 9.88
C ALA A 175 19.10 -21.27 9.89
N ARG A 176 19.75 -21.26 8.72
CA ARG A 176 21.14 -20.84 8.55
C ARG A 176 21.36 -19.36 8.86
N PHE A 177 20.43 -18.49 8.47
CA PHE A 177 20.58 -17.03 8.57
C PHE A 177 19.67 -16.38 9.63
N ARG A 178 19.02 -17.17 10.49
CA ARG A 178 18.03 -16.70 11.48
C ARG A 178 18.57 -15.67 12.48
N ASP A 179 19.88 -15.63 12.68
CA ASP A 179 20.55 -14.75 13.63
C ASP A 179 21.25 -13.56 12.92
N GLU A 180 21.13 -13.46 11.59
CA GLU A 180 21.70 -12.39 10.77
C GLU A 180 20.69 -11.27 10.51
N PRO A 181 20.86 -10.06 11.09
CA PRO A 181 19.88 -8.97 10.93
C PRO A 181 19.66 -8.55 9.47
N ALA A 182 20.67 -8.67 8.61
CA ALA A 182 20.56 -8.37 7.18
C ALA A 182 19.66 -9.35 6.43
N PHE A 183 19.36 -10.52 7.01
CA PHE A 183 18.44 -11.49 6.45
C PHE A 183 16.98 -11.22 6.85
N PHE A 184 16.76 -10.37 7.85
CA PHE A 184 15.41 -10.05 8.28
C PHE A 184 14.66 -9.25 7.23
N ASP A 185 13.34 -9.26 7.33
CA ASP A 185 12.50 -8.39 6.54
C ASP A 185 12.92 -6.93 6.78
N PRO A 186 13.09 -6.09 5.75
CA PRO A 186 13.44 -4.69 5.95
C PRO A 186 12.43 -3.92 6.82
N ARG A 187 11.19 -4.41 6.89
CA ARG A 187 10.14 -3.88 7.76
C ARG A 187 10.21 -4.43 9.19
N HIS A 188 11.21 -5.23 9.56
CA HIS A 188 11.28 -5.89 10.88
C HIS A 188 11.18 -4.90 12.04
N ARG A 189 11.88 -3.76 11.95
CA ARG A 189 11.80 -2.70 12.96
C ARG A 189 10.40 -2.11 13.08
N ASN A 190 9.71 -1.92 11.96
CA ASN A 190 8.33 -1.44 11.93
C ASN A 190 7.36 -2.46 12.54
N PHE A 191 7.54 -3.75 12.24
CA PHE A 191 6.76 -4.80 12.89
C PHE A 191 7.01 -4.83 14.40
N ALA A 192 8.27 -4.70 14.83
CA ALA A 192 8.62 -4.69 16.24
C ALA A 192 8.04 -3.48 17.00
N ALA A 193 7.87 -2.32 16.37
CA ALA A 193 7.23 -1.15 16.98
C ALA A 193 5.77 -1.42 17.43
N GLY A 194 5.08 -2.34 16.75
CA GLY A 194 3.74 -2.81 17.12
C GLY A 194 3.74 -4.15 17.85
N ASP A 195 4.85 -4.61 18.42
CA ASP A 195 5.00 -5.96 19.00
C ASP A 195 4.58 -7.09 18.03
N PHE A 196 4.81 -6.89 16.73
CA PHE A 196 4.36 -7.77 15.64
C PHE A 196 2.83 -7.91 15.50
N ASP A 197 2.07 -7.04 16.16
CA ASP A 197 0.61 -6.89 16.04
C ASP A 197 0.29 -5.60 15.27
N LEU A 198 -0.03 -5.75 13.99
CA LEU A 198 -0.31 -4.60 13.12
C LEU A 198 -1.54 -3.81 13.57
N GLY A 199 -2.45 -4.40 14.35
CA GLY A 199 -3.61 -3.70 14.90
C GLY A 199 -3.24 -2.63 15.95
N ARG A 200 -1.98 -2.61 16.42
CA ARG A 200 -1.46 -1.60 17.36
C ARG A 200 -0.86 -0.38 16.68
N LEU A 201 -0.62 -0.44 15.37
CA LEU A 201 -0.03 0.66 14.60
C LEU A 201 -1.14 1.60 14.12
N LEU A 202 -0.85 2.90 14.02
CA LEU A 202 -1.78 3.86 13.41
C LEU A 202 -1.87 3.70 11.90
N ALA A 203 -0.76 3.32 11.26
CA ALA A 203 -0.66 3.24 9.82
C ALA A 203 -0.17 1.86 9.35
N PRO A 204 -0.86 0.75 9.68
CA PRO A 204 -0.38 -0.59 9.34
C PRO A 204 -0.31 -0.87 7.84
N TRP A 205 -1.09 -0.13 7.05
CA TRP A 205 -1.18 -0.24 5.60
C TRP A 205 0.16 0.05 4.89
N VAL A 206 1.08 0.82 5.48
CA VAL A 206 2.40 1.06 4.85
C VAL A 206 3.30 -0.16 4.80
N LEU A 207 2.94 -1.19 5.57
CA LEU A 207 3.67 -2.43 5.64
C LEU A 207 3.10 -3.47 4.67
N PHE A 208 2.05 -3.17 3.92
CA PHE A 208 1.45 -4.07 2.95
C PHE A 208 2.20 -3.99 1.61
N TRP A 209 3.25 -4.79 1.47
CA TRP A 209 4.03 -4.87 0.24
C TRP A 209 3.62 -6.08 -0.59
N SER A 210 3.39 -5.86 -1.87
CA SER A 210 2.89 -6.87 -2.82
C SER A 210 3.84 -8.04 -3.09
N LEU A 211 5.05 -7.98 -2.52
CA LEU A 211 6.07 -9.03 -2.41
C LEU A 211 5.55 -10.35 -1.83
N ASN A 212 4.82 -10.26 -0.72
CA ASN A 212 4.22 -11.41 -0.01
C ASN A 212 3.05 -10.88 0.80
N CYS A 213 1.88 -10.80 0.17
CA CYS A 213 0.67 -10.35 0.85
C CYS A 213 -0.56 -11.08 0.31
N SER A 214 -1.67 -10.96 1.02
CA SER A 214 -2.95 -11.44 0.51
C SER A 214 -4.10 -10.58 1.01
N VAL A 215 -5.23 -10.67 0.31
CA VAL A 215 -6.47 -9.98 0.66
C VAL A 215 -7.66 -10.78 0.11
N ARG A 216 -8.83 -10.61 0.71
CA ARG A 216 -10.07 -11.15 0.14
C ARG A 216 -10.34 -10.49 -1.22
N ALA A 217 -10.68 -11.29 -2.23
CA ALA A 217 -11.00 -10.80 -3.57
C ALA A 217 -12.13 -9.75 -3.55
N ALA A 218 -13.13 -9.95 -2.69
CA ALA A 218 -14.23 -9.01 -2.51
C ALA A 218 -13.77 -7.64 -1.98
N ASP A 219 -12.79 -7.60 -1.07
CA ASP A 219 -12.26 -6.35 -0.51
C ASP A 219 -11.32 -5.65 -1.50
N PHE A 220 -10.48 -6.41 -2.20
CA PHE A 220 -9.64 -5.92 -3.30
C PHE A 220 -10.47 -5.22 -4.40
N TRP A 221 -11.52 -5.88 -4.87
CA TRP A 221 -12.37 -5.33 -5.94
C TRP A 221 -13.28 -4.20 -5.48
N ARG A 222 -13.68 -4.19 -4.20
CA ARG A 222 -14.48 -3.11 -3.62
C ARG A 222 -13.75 -1.77 -3.66
N VAL A 223 -12.44 -1.77 -3.46
CA VAL A 223 -11.64 -0.55 -3.57
C VAL A 223 -11.18 -0.26 -5.00
N GLY A 224 -11.34 -1.21 -5.93
CA GLY A 224 -11.03 -1.03 -7.36
C GLY A 224 -9.73 -1.71 -7.85
N GLY A 225 -9.09 -2.55 -7.03
CA GLY A 225 -7.79 -3.15 -7.35
C GLY A 225 -6.64 -2.14 -7.36
N PHE A 226 -5.49 -2.48 -7.93
CA PHE A 226 -4.36 -1.55 -8.07
C PHE A 226 -4.73 -0.38 -8.99
N ASP A 227 -4.24 0.82 -8.69
CA ASP A 227 -4.31 1.94 -9.63
C ASP A 227 -3.32 1.70 -10.78
N GLU A 228 -3.85 1.52 -11.99
CA GLU A 228 -3.07 1.20 -13.19
C GLU A 228 -2.34 2.43 -13.78
N GLU A 229 -2.51 3.61 -13.18
CA GLU A 229 -1.76 4.83 -13.56
C GLU A 229 -0.34 4.87 -12.95
N PHE A 230 -0.03 4.03 -11.96
CA PHE A 230 1.35 3.83 -11.49
C PHE A 230 2.17 3.09 -12.56
N ARG A 231 2.87 3.88 -13.39
CA ARG A 231 3.69 3.40 -14.52
C ARG A 231 5.21 3.43 -14.26
N ARG A 232 5.59 3.48 -13.00
CA ARG A 232 6.97 3.51 -12.49
C ARG A 232 7.07 2.64 -11.25
N TRP A 233 8.28 2.27 -10.85
CA TRP A 233 8.46 1.34 -9.75
C TRP A 233 8.05 1.92 -8.38
N GLY A 234 7.24 1.16 -7.62
CA GLY A 234 6.93 1.37 -6.20
C GLY A 234 5.68 2.21 -5.91
N ILE A 235 5.21 2.17 -4.65
CA ILE A 235 4.04 2.90 -4.09
C ILE A 235 2.66 2.36 -4.50
N GLU A 236 2.54 1.63 -5.61
CA GLU A 236 1.24 1.15 -6.10
C GLU A 236 0.55 0.21 -5.09
N ASP A 237 1.32 -0.54 -4.31
CA ASP A 237 0.81 -1.40 -3.25
C ASP A 237 0.42 -0.64 -1.99
N LEU A 238 1.18 0.40 -1.62
CA LEU A 238 0.84 1.28 -0.50
C LEU A 238 -0.45 2.06 -0.76
N GLU A 239 -0.66 2.53 -2.00
CA GLU A 239 -1.88 3.24 -2.38
C GLU A 239 -3.11 2.32 -2.32
N LEU A 240 -3.00 1.08 -2.83
CA LEU A 240 -4.02 0.06 -2.66
C LEU A 240 -4.31 -0.23 -1.17
N ALA A 241 -3.26 -0.44 -0.38
CA ALA A 241 -3.38 -0.72 1.04
C ALA A 241 -4.04 0.43 1.81
N TYR A 242 -3.73 1.66 1.44
CA TYR A 242 -4.35 2.84 2.02
C TYR A 242 -5.85 2.88 1.73
N ARG A 243 -6.28 2.60 0.49
CA ARG A 243 -7.71 2.48 0.17
C ARG A 243 -8.40 1.36 0.94
N LEU A 244 -7.76 0.20 1.09
CA LEU A 244 -8.26 -0.91 1.91
C LEU A 244 -8.43 -0.48 3.38
N PHE A 245 -7.45 0.23 3.93
CA PHE A 245 -7.49 0.76 5.29
C PHE A 245 -8.63 1.76 5.49
N LYS A 246 -8.79 2.73 4.58
CA LYS A 246 -9.88 3.72 4.61
C LYS A 246 -11.26 3.07 4.47
N ASP A 247 -11.35 1.95 3.75
CA ASP A 247 -12.57 1.14 3.63
C ASP A 247 -12.79 0.19 4.83
N GLY A 248 -11.94 0.23 5.86
CA GLY A 248 -12.12 -0.50 7.12
C GLY A 248 -11.65 -1.96 7.10
N VAL A 249 -10.71 -2.30 6.21
CA VAL A 249 -10.04 -3.61 6.20
C VAL A 249 -8.94 -3.63 7.28
N ASN A 250 -8.94 -4.69 8.10
CA ASN A 250 -7.89 -4.90 9.11
C ASN A 250 -6.60 -5.42 8.45
N PHE A 251 -5.46 -5.18 9.09
CA PHE A 251 -4.16 -5.68 8.65
C PHE A 251 -3.58 -6.64 9.67
N ARG A 252 -2.99 -7.75 9.23
CA ARG A 252 -2.31 -8.73 10.10
C ARG A 252 -0.99 -9.16 9.50
N LEU A 253 0.06 -9.21 10.33
CA LEU A 253 1.32 -9.85 9.96
C LEU A 253 1.20 -11.36 10.17
N THR A 254 1.61 -12.15 9.19
CA THR A 254 1.89 -13.57 9.37
C THR A 254 3.38 -13.83 9.28
N ARG A 255 3.94 -14.38 10.36
CA ARG A 255 5.32 -14.88 10.43
C ARG A 255 5.41 -16.37 10.12
N SER A 256 4.30 -17.01 9.81
CA SER A 256 4.21 -18.45 9.57
C SER A 256 4.13 -18.77 8.07
N ALA A 257 3.44 -17.94 7.28
CA ALA A 257 3.48 -17.93 5.82
C ALA A 257 4.52 -16.90 5.31
N TRP A 258 5.78 -17.18 5.61
CA TRP A 258 6.92 -16.36 5.20
C TRP A 258 7.43 -16.75 3.80
N ALA A 259 8.17 -15.85 3.18
CA ALA A 259 8.91 -16.08 1.94
C ALA A 259 10.40 -15.71 2.14
N VAL A 260 11.29 -16.37 1.42
CA VAL A 260 12.68 -15.92 1.22
C VAL A 260 12.76 -15.35 -0.18
N HIS A 261 13.22 -14.12 -0.32
CA HIS A 261 13.33 -13.48 -1.63
C HIS A 261 14.76 -13.67 -2.16
N ALA A 262 14.90 -14.28 -3.35
CA ALA A 262 16.20 -14.50 -3.96
C ALA A 262 16.92 -13.16 -4.26
N PRO A 263 18.26 -13.09 -4.13
CA PRO A 263 19.02 -11.92 -4.56
C PRO A 263 18.70 -11.55 -6.01
N GLN A 264 18.61 -10.24 -6.27
CA GLN A 264 18.37 -9.71 -7.60
C GLN A 264 19.09 -8.38 -7.75
N GLY A 265 19.72 -8.17 -8.90
CA GLY A 265 20.27 -6.87 -9.25
C GLY A 265 19.16 -5.82 -9.27
N ARG A 266 19.30 -4.78 -8.45
CA ARG A 266 18.40 -3.62 -8.40
C ARG A 266 19.19 -2.37 -8.75
N ASP A 267 18.62 -1.52 -9.59
CA ASP A 267 19.09 -0.14 -9.73
C ASP A 267 18.41 0.69 -8.63
N ARG A 268 19.10 0.82 -7.49
CA ARG A 268 18.59 1.52 -6.31
C ARG A 268 18.27 2.98 -6.62
N ASP A 269 19.15 3.67 -7.35
CA ASP A 269 18.99 5.10 -7.62
C ASP A 269 17.80 5.34 -8.56
N ALA A 270 17.63 4.50 -9.59
CA ALA A 270 16.46 4.54 -10.45
C ALA A 270 15.17 4.26 -9.66
N ASN A 271 15.14 3.21 -8.84
CA ASN A 271 13.99 2.85 -8.02
C ASN A 271 13.59 3.96 -7.03
N MET A 272 14.59 4.61 -6.41
CA MET A 272 14.36 5.75 -5.51
C MET A 272 13.80 6.97 -6.23
N SER A 273 14.27 7.25 -7.46
CA SER A 273 13.74 8.34 -8.30
C SER A 273 12.29 8.09 -8.71
N ASP A 274 11.98 6.86 -9.14
CA ASP A 274 10.64 6.43 -9.51
C ASP A 274 9.67 6.48 -8.32
N GLY A 275 10.08 5.97 -7.17
CA GLY A 275 9.30 6.02 -5.94
C GLY A 275 8.94 7.45 -5.55
N LYS A 276 9.86 8.42 -5.70
CA LYS A 276 9.60 9.86 -5.46
C LYS A 276 8.53 10.42 -6.39
N ALA A 277 8.54 10.05 -7.67
CA ALA A 277 7.51 10.49 -8.60
C ALA A 277 6.13 9.88 -8.25
N ASN A 278 6.11 8.61 -7.86
CA ASN A 278 4.89 7.91 -7.52
C ASN A 278 4.26 8.40 -6.22
N ILE A 279 5.05 8.77 -5.20
CA ILE A 279 4.47 9.35 -3.97
C ILE A 279 3.83 10.72 -4.24
N ALA A 280 4.31 11.51 -5.21
CA ALA A 280 3.63 12.75 -5.61
C ALA A 280 2.27 12.45 -6.28
N HIS A 281 2.19 11.39 -7.10
CA HIS A 281 0.91 10.93 -7.66
C HIS A 281 -0.04 10.46 -6.54
N PHE A 282 0.48 9.73 -5.57
CA PHE A 282 -0.29 9.27 -4.40
C PHE A 282 -0.89 10.45 -3.62
N ILE A 283 -0.11 11.51 -3.33
CA ILE A 283 -0.60 12.75 -2.70
C ILE A 283 -1.70 13.41 -3.53
N ALA A 284 -1.54 13.46 -4.86
CA ALA A 284 -2.54 14.08 -5.73
C ALA A 284 -3.88 13.33 -5.72
N ARG A 285 -3.84 11.99 -5.60
CA ARG A 285 -5.02 11.13 -5.49
C ARG A 285 -5.66 11.21 -4.11
N HIS A 286 -4.84 11.24 -3.07
CA HIS A 286 -5.24 11.18 -1.67
C HIS A 286 -4.51 12.27 -0.89
N PRO A 287 -5.00 13.52 -0.94
CA PRO A 287 -4.35 14.65 -0.29
C PRO A 287 -4.68 14.63 1.21
N GLU A 288 -3.99 13.75 1.95
CA GLU A 288 -4.17 13.57 3.38
C GLU A 288 -2.83 13.58 4.14
N PRO A 289 -2.82 14.05 5.41
CA PRO A 289 -1.60 14.20 6.20
C PRO A 289 -0.68 12.96 6.29
N PRO A 290 -1.16 11.72 6.52
CA PRO A 290 -0.27 10.57 6.63
C PRO A 290 0.53 10.30 5.35
N ILE A 291 0.03 10.68 4.17
CA ILE A 291 0.73 10.47 2.89
C ILE A 291 1.82 11.53 2.71
N GLU A 292 1.61 12.76 3.16
CA GLU A 292 2.66 13.78 3.24
C GLU A 292 3.80 13.39 4.19
N VAL A 293 3.48 12.68 5.27
CA VAL A 293 4.51 12.13 6.17
C VAL A 293 5.32 11.03 5.45
N ILE A 294 4.68 10.16 4.66
CA ILE A 294 5.40 9.17 3.84
C ILE A 294 6.33 9.86 2.84
N TRP A 295 5.84 10.87 2.12
CA TRP A 295 6.68 11.71 1.27
C TRP A 295 7.93 12.15 2.01
N LYS A 296 7.77 12.69 3.22
CA LYS A 296 8.91 13.18 3.99
C LYS A 296 9.87 12.08 4.42
N VAL A 297 9.35 10.96 4.91
CA VAL A 297 10.15 9.82 5.39
C VAL A 297 10.95 9.20 4.23
N MET A 298 10.35 9.07 3.04
CA MET A 298 11.03 8.54 1.85
C MET A 298 12.11 9.44 1.26
N GLN A 299 12.14 10.72 1.64
CA GLN A 299 13.21 11.64 1.23
C GLN A 299 14.45 11.54 2.12
N ARG A 300 14.35 10.87 3.27
CA ARG A 300 15.48 10.63 4.17
C ARG A 300 16.07 9.25 3.92
N THR A 301 17.38 9.10 4.13
CA THR A 301 18.08 7.80 4.13
C THR A 301 17.87 7.03 5.44
N GLU A 302 16.89 7.43 6.25
CA GLU A 302 16.60 6.88 7.57
C GLU A 302 15.47 5.83 7.45
N PRO A 303 15.30 4.93 8.43
CA PRO A 303 14.21 3.94 8.43
C PRO A 303 12.84 4.59 8.25
N LEU A 304 11.87 3.80 7.77
CA LEU A 304 10.46 4.18 7.62
C LEU A 304 9.84 4.52 8.99
N ASP A 305 10.14 5.69 9.55
CA ASP A 305 9.66 6.12 10.86
C ASP A 305 8.28 6.81 10.75
N LEU A 306 7.35 6.20 10.01
CA LEU A 306 6.02 6.79 9.81
C LEU A 306 5.23 6.86 11.12
N GLU A 307 5.31 5.82 11.94
CA GLU A 307 4.51 5.71 13.17
C GLU A 307 4.83 6.87 14.13
N ASP A 308 6.10 7.11 14.46
CA ASP A 308 6.47 8.19 15.39
C ASP A 308 6.19 9.58 14.80
N ASN A 309 6.27 9.72 13.49
CA ASN A 309 5.95 10.98 12.81
C ASN A 309 4.44 11.23 12.75
N TYR A 310 3.64 10.20 12.54
CA TYR A 310 2.19 10.32 12.50
C TYR A 310 1.60 10.48 13.91
N GLN A 311 2.08 9.73 14.89
CA GLN A 311 1.76 9.94 16.31
C GLN A 311 2.07 11.36 16.76
N PHE A 312 3.24 11.88 16.38
CA PHE A 312 3.62 13.25 16.71
C PHE A 312 2.66 14.27 16.12
N LEU A 313 2.29 14.12 14.84
CA LEU A 313 1.28 14.96 14.19
C LEU A 313 -0.05 14.92 14.95
N LEU A 314 -0.59 13.73 15.22
CA LEU A 314 -1.87 13.58 15.91
C LEU A 314 -1.84 14.21 17.32
N SER A 315 -0.74 14.01 18.06
CA SER A 315 -0.56 14.60 19.39
C SER A 315 -0.51 16.13 19.35
N TRP A 316 0.00 16.71 18.25
CA TRP A 316 0.02 18.14 18.06
C TRP A 316 -1.35 18.65 17.62
N ALA A 317 -2.01 17.97 16.70
CA ALA A 317 -3.33 18.31 16.21
C ALA A 317 -4.35 18.43 17.37
N ASP A 318 -4.31 17.48 18.31
CA ASP A 318 -5.14 17.53 19.52
C ASP A 318 -4.87 18.80 20.37
N LYS A 319 -3.59 19.13 20.60
CA LYS A 319 -3.18 20.31 21.38
C LYS A 319 -3.65 21.63 20.78
N VAL A 320 -3.71 21.72 19.45
CA VAL A 320 -4.09 22.95 18.75
C VAL A 320 -5.51 22.92 18.17
N SER A 321 -6.30 21.90 18.47
CA SER A 321 -7.68 21.74 17.97
C SER A 321 -8.58 22.96 18.24
N THR A 322 -8.30 23.74 19.29
CA THR A 322 -9.06 24.93 19.68
C THR A 322 -8.36 26.26 19.34
N VAL A 323 -7.17 26.21 18.75
CA VAL A 323 -6.39 27.41 18.40
C VAL A 323 -6.96 28.02 17.12
N ASP A 324 -7.57 29.20 17.27
CA ASP A 324 -8.06 30.05 16.18
C ASP A 324 -6.99 31.07 15.76
N VAL A 325 -6.62 31.04 14.49
CA VAL A 325 -5.60 31.90 13.89
C VAL A 325 -6.18 33.00 13.00
N ALA A 326 -7.51 33.16 12.93
CA ALA A 326 -8.11 34.15 12.04
C ALA A 326 -7.60 35.58 12.33
N ASP A 327 -7.51 35.98 13.60
CA ASP A 327 -7.04 37.32 13.95
C ASP A 327 -5.56 37.53 13.62
N GLU A 328 -4.76 36.46 13.71
CA GLU A 328 -3.37 36.40 13.28
C GLU A 328 -3.26 36.56 11.76
N VAL A 329 -4.04 35.80 10.98
CA VAL A 329 -4.11 35.91 9.52
C VAL A 329 -4.56 37.31 9.10
N ALA A 330 -5.55 37.89 9.79
CA ALA A 330 -6.08 39.22 9.50
C ALA A 330 -5.02 40.33 9.64
N ARG A 331 -4.10 40.21 10.61
CA ARG A 331 -3.00 41.17 10.82
C ARG A 331 -1.99 41.17 9.67
N GLU A 332 -1.84 40.05 8.97
CA GLU A 332 -0.87 39.92 7.87
C GLU A 332 -1.41 40.44 6.54
N LEU A 333 -2.74 40.52 6.36
CA LEU A 333 -3.37 40.93 5.09
C LEU A 333 -2.83 42.26 4.52
N PRO A 334 -2.58 43.33 5.30
CA PRO A 334 -2.02 44.58 4.77
C PRO A 334 -0.59 44.46 4.21
N HIS A 335 0.09 43.35 4.48
CA HIS A 335 1.46 43.07 4.05
C HIS A 335 1.55 42.07 2.89
N LEU A 336 0.40 41.59 2.41
CA LEU A 336 0.30 40.68 1.27
C LEU A 336 0.10 41.47 -0.03
N ASP A 337 0.48 40.87 -1.16
CA ASP A 337 0.07 41.39 -2.46
C ASP A 337 -1.44 41.23 -2.62
N ALA A 338 -2.16 42.35 -2.64
CA ALA A 338 -3.62 42.40 -2.74
C ALA A 338 -4.16 41.95 -4.12
N ALA A 339 -3.32 41.93 -5.16
CA ALA A 339 -3.73 41.46 -6.49
C ALA A 339 -3.60 39.93 -6.64
N GLY A 340 -2.87 39.29 -5.73
CA GLY A 340 -2.52 37.88 -5.81
C GLY A 340 -3.41 36.96 -4.97
N ARG A 341 -3.53 35.70 -5.40
CA ARG A 341 -4.16 34.65 -4.59
C ARG A 341 -3.25 34.30 -3.41
N THR A 342 -3.85 33.98 -2.27
CA THR A 342 -3.12 33.62 -1.04
C THR A 342 -3.40 32.17 -0.65
N ALA A 343 -2.35 31.43 -0.28
CA ALA A 343 -2.47 30.18 0.47
C ALA A 343 -2.24 30.42 1.96
N VAL A 344 -3.00 29.75 2.82
CA VAL A 344 -2.81 29.75 4.28
C VAL A 344 -2.59 28.31 4.72
N VAL A 345 -1.43 28.03 5.33
CA VAL A 345 -1.05 26.71 5.85
C VAL A 345 -1.18 26.72 7.37
N GLY A 346 -1.95 25.77 7.91
CA GLY A 346 -2.49 25.85 9.26
C GLY A 346 -3.64 26.86 9.33
N ALA A 347 -4.61 26.77 8.41
CA ALA A 347 -5.68 27.77 8.30
C ALA A 347 -6.67 27.81 9.49
N GLY A 348 -6.81 26.71 10.23
CA GLY A 348 -7.81 26.57 11.27
C GLY A 348 -9.25 26.62 10.75
N GLY A 349 -10.22 26.84 11.65
CA GLY A 349 -11.65 26.77 11.33
C GLY A 349 -12.30 28.07 10.89
N ARG A 350 -11.60 29.21 10.99
CA ARG A 350 -12.15 30.54 10.70
C ARG A 350 -11.22 31.30 9.78
N VAL A 351 -11.78 31.85 8.71
CA VAL A 351 -11.04 32.65 7.71
C VAL A 351 -11.48 34.10 7.80
N PRO A 352 -10.55 35.08 7.86
CA PRO A 352 -10.91 36.50 7.91
C PRO A 352 -11.64 36.97 6.64
N ALA A 353 -12.62 37.85 6.80
CA ALA A 353 -13.43 38.36 5.68
C ALA A 353 -12.61 39.10 4.59
N GLY A 354 -11.44 39.64 4.93
CA GLY A 354 -10.53 40.27 3.97
C GLY A 354 -9.81 39.29 3.04
N LEU A 355 -9.91 37.99 3.30
CA LEU A 355 -9.33 36.93 2.49
C LEU A 355 -10.44 36.28 1.66
N SER A 356 -10.38 36.38 0.33
CA SER A 356 -11.37 35.81 -0.57
C SER A 356 -10.72 34.88 -1.58
N GLY A 357 -11.37 33.74 -1.88
CA GLY A 357 -10.87 32.79 -2.86
C GLY A 357 -9.52 32.14 -2.54
N ALA A 358 -9.04 32.21 -1.29
CA ALA A 358 -7.78 31.60 -0.85
C ALA A 358 -7.72 30.08 -1.02
N VAL A 359 -6.49 29.56 -0.94
CA VAL A 359 -6.19 28.14 -0.79
C VAL A 359 -5.89 27.87 0.69
N LEU A 360 -6.60 26.93 1.31
CA LEU A 360 -6.48 26.60 2.73
C LEU A 360 -5.88 25.21 2.86
N LEU A 361 -4.85 25.09 3.68
CA LEU A 361 -4.24 23.81 4.04
C LEU A 361 -4.32 23.69 5.56
N ASP A 362 -4.93 22.63 6.06
CA ASP A 362 -4.88 22.28 7.48
C ASP A 362 -4.89 20.76 7.65
N PHE A 363 -4.18 20.28 8.68
CA PHE A 363 -4.14 18.85 9.02
C PHE A 363 -5.38 18.41 9.80
N ASP A 364 -6.24 19.33 10.23
CA ASP A 364 -7.53 19.09 10.87
C ASP A 364 -8.66 19.22 9.83
N ALA A 365 -9.26 18.08 9.47
CA ALA A 365 -10.31 18.01 8.45
C ALA A 365 -11.61 18.69 8.89
N ASP A 366 -11.95 18.67 10.18
CA ASP A 366 -13.21 19.22 10.70
C ASP A 366 -13.15 20.75 10.74
N LEU A 367 -12.01 21.30 11.15
CA LEU A 367 -11.76 22.74 11.06
C LEU A 367 -11.78 23.21 9.60
N LEU A 368 -11.13 22.46 8.71
CA LEU A 368 -11.11 22.80 7.29
C LEU A 368 -12.51 22.79 6.66
N ALA A 369 -13.35 21.80 7.01
CA ALA A 369 -14.75 21.76 6.60
C ALA A 369 -15.54 22.97 7.13
N THR A 370 -15.28 23.38 8.38
CA THR A 370 -15.89 24.58 8.99
C THR A 370 -15.49 25.86 8.24
N ALA A 371 -14.20 26.00 7.90
CA ALA A 371 -13.67 27.15 7.18
C ALA A 371 -14.21 27.29 5.74
N THR A 372 -14.72 26.19 5.15
CA THR A 372 -15.14 26.14 3.74
C THR A 372 -16.64 25.96 3.52
N ALA A 373 -17.43 25.76 4.57
CA ALA A 373 -18.86 25.41 4.46
C ALA A 373 -19.67 26.37 3.56
N ASP A 374 -19.39 27.68 3.63
CA ASP A 374 -20.14 28.72 2.92
C ASP A 374 -19.23 29.69 2.16
N THR A 375 -18.07 29.21 1.68
CA THR A 375 -17.05 30.08 1.05
C THR A 375 -16.60 29.56 -0.32
N SER A 376 -15.93 30.39 -1.10
CA SER A 376 -15.30 30.01 -2.37
C SER A 376 -13.83 29.59 -2.20
N HIS A 377 -13.41 29.26 -0.98
CA HIS A 377 -12.05 28.83 -0.70
C HIS A 377 -11.80 27.43 -1.27
N LEU A 378 -10.59 27.23 -1.80
CA LEU A 378 -10.11 25.89 -2.11
C LEU A 378 -9.46 25.33 -0.86
N ALA A 379 -9.70 24.07 -0.51
CA ALA A 379 -9.19 23.47 0.71
C ALA A 379 -8.54 22.11 0.45
N TYR A 380 -7.45 21.84 1.16
CA TYR A 380 -6.73 20.56 1.16
C TYR A 380 -6.50 20.11 2.61
N HIS A 381 -6.88 18.87 2.92
CA HIS A 381 -6.57 18.23 4.20
C HIS A 381 -5.08 17.89 4.22
N ALA A 382 -4.26 18.88 4.54
CA ALA A 382 -2.83 18.84 4.29
C ALA A 382 -2.06 19.56 5.40
N ILE A 383 -0.91 19.00 5.77
CA ILE A 383 0.02 19.60 6.73
C ILE A 383 0.84 20.70 6.04
N GLY A 384 1.14 20.53 4.74
CA GLY A 384 2.00 21.43 3.97
C GLY A 384 3.47 21.00 3.92
N LEU A 385 3.77 19.71 4.06
CA LEU A 385 5.10 19.14 3.77
C LEU A 385 5.29 18.91 2.26
N ARG A 386 4.21 18.54 1.57
CA ARG A 386 4.09 18.45 0.11
C ARG A 386 2.62 18.44 -0.26
N SER A 387 2.11 19.56 -0.76
CA SER A 387 0.69 19.73 -1.08
C SER A 387 0.37 19.42 -2.54
N PRO A 388 -0.91 19.22 -2.88
CA PRO A 388 -1.39 19.13 -4.27
C PRO A 388 -1.38 20.47 -5.02
N VAL A 389 -1.04 21.57 -4.35
CA VAL A 389 -1.01 22.90 -4.97
C VAL A 389 0.13 22.93 -5.99
N ALA A 390 -0.15 23.45 -7.18
CA ALA A 390 0.84 23.54 -8.26
C ALA A 390 1.96 24.55 -7.92
N ASP A 391 3.11 24.38 -8.58
CA ASP A 391 4.24 25.31 -8.46
C ASP A 391 3.79 26.74 -8.85
N ASP A 392 4.19 27.74 -8.08
CA ASP A 392 3.85 29.16 -8.29
C ASP A 392 2.34 29.47 -8.46
N ALA A 393 1.45 28.63 -7.92
CA ALA A 393 0.01 28.76 -8.09
C ALA A 393 -0.61 29.91 -7.28
N VAL A 394 0.08 30.41 -6.26
CA VAL A 394 -0.36 31.54 -5.43
C VAL A 394 0.73 32.62 -5.36
N GLU A 395 0.31 33.87 -5.18
CA GLU A 395 1.27 34.97 -5.01
C GLU A 395 1.81 34.98 -3.59
N ASN A 396 0.93 34.76 -2.61
CA ASN A 396 1.26 34.80 -1.19
C ASN A 396 1.07 33.42 -0.56
N VAL A 397 1.97 33.03 0.33
CA VAL A 397 1.82 31.89 1.24
C VAL A 397 2.03 32.37 2.67
N LEU A 398 1.04 32.09 3.52
CA LEU A 398 1.07 32.42 4.94
C LEU A 398 1.16 31.14 5.77
N LEU A 399 2.18 31.04 6.62
CA LEU A 399 2.37 29.96 7.59
C LEU A 399 1.95 30.46 8.97
N THR A 400 1.04 29.75 9.65
CA THR A 400 0.45 30.19 10.93
C THR A 400 1.02 29.48 12.15
N SER A 401 0.71 30.02 13.33
CA SER A 401 1.11 29.48 14.65
C SER A 401 0.59 28.06 14.90
N ARG A 402 -0.44 27.60 14.18
CA ARG A 402 -0.88 26.19 14.22
C ARG A 402 0.22 25.21 13.82
N LEU A 403 1.24 25.64 13.08
CA LEU A 403 2.37 24.80 12.69
C LEU A 403 3.52 24.79 13.72
N ALA A 404 3.45 25.60 14.77
CA ALA A 404 4.63 25.91 15.58
C ALA A 404 5.26 24.69 16.27
N GLY A 405 4.46 23.78 16.82
CA GLY A 405 4.96 22.55 17.43
C GLY A 405 5.56 21.57 16.41
N LEU A 406 5.06 21.59 15.18
CA LEU A 406 5.58 20.78 14.07
C LEU A 406 6.90 21.32 13.51
N TRP A 407 7.18 22.61 13.76
CA TRP A 407 8.33 23.32 13.20
C TRP A 407 9.67 22.68 13.58
N SER A 408 9.75 22.10 14.79
CA SER A 408 10.93 21.39 15.28
C SER A 408 11.36 20.23 14.38
N ARG A 409 10.40 19.54 13.76
CA ARG A 409 10.67 18.41 12.86
C ARG A 409 10.70 18.81 11.38
N TRP A 410 9.84 19.75 11.00
CA TRP A 410 9.50 20.00 9.59
C TRP A 410 9.55 21.47 9.15
N GLY A 411 10.09 22.37 9.97
CA GLY A 411 10.12 23.81 9.63
C GLY A 411 10.82 24.13 8.30
N ALA A 412 11.89 23.41 7.98
CA ALA A 412 12.57 23.55 6.68
C ALA A 412 11.70 23.05 5.51
N ASP A 413 10.89 22.03 5.74
CA ASP A 413 10.00 21.43 4.73
C ASP A 413 8.80 22.34 4.47
N PHE A 414 8.19 22.91 5.51
CA PHE A 414 7.14 23.91 5.36
C PHE A 414 7.61 25.12 4.55
N LEU A 415 8.83 25.60 4.79
CA LEU A 415 9.41 26.68 4.01
C LEU A 415 9.67 26.29 2.56
N ALA A 416 10.23 25.09 2.32
CA ALA A 416 10.49 24.60 0.97
C ALA A 416 9.19 24.44 0.17
N GLU A 417 8.15 23.89 0.78
CA GLU A 417 6.84 23.74 0.16
C GLU A 417 6.15 25.09 -0.07
N ALA A 418 6.21 26.01 0.90
CA ALA A 418 5.69 27.36 0.73
C ALA A 418 6.35 28.10 -0.44
N HIS A 419 7.68 28.00 -0.56
CA HIS A 419 8.42 28.59 -1.68
C HIS A 419 8.15 27.91 -3.02
N ARG A 420 7.76 26.64 -3.01
CA ARG A 420 7.35 25.94 -4.24
C ARG A 420 6.01 26.46 -4.74
N ILE A 421 5.03 26.59 -3.86
CA ILE A 421 3.65 26.88 -4.27
C ILE A 421 3.40 28.39 -4.46
N GLY A 422 4.25 29.26 -3.92
CA GLY A 422 4.09 30.69 -4.10
C GLY A 422 5.35 31.55 -3.98
N ARG A 423 5.21 32.78 -4.47
CA ARG A 423 6.31 33.72 -4.69
C ARG A 423 6.73 34.47 -3.44
N SER A 424 5.76 34.82 -2.59
CA SER A 424 5.96 35.54 -1.34
C SER A 424 5.57 34.66 -0.17
N VAL A 425 6.54 34.28 0.65
CA VAL A 425 6.31 33.45 1.84
C VAL A 425 6.44 34.31 3.09
N ARG A 426 5.42 34.26 3.96
CA ARG A 426 5.41 34.93 5.26
C ARG A 426 5.08 33.95 6.36
N LEU A 427 5.76 34.10 7.49
CA LEU A 427 5.33 33.55 8.76
C LEU A 427 4.54 34.67 9.44
N THR A 428 3.43 34.32 10.06
CA THR A 428 2.72 35.24 10.94
C THR A 428 3.61 35.67 12.11
N GLU A 429 3.34 36.83 12.70
CA GLU A 429 4.09 37.29 13.88
C GLU A 429 4.12 36.25 15.02
N GLU A 430 2.99 35.58 15.28
CA GLU A 430 2.87 34.53 16.28
C GLU A 430 3.81 33.37 16.00
N LEU A 431 3.76 32.80 14.79
CA LEU A 431 4.64 31.71 14.40
C LEU A 431 6.11 32.15 14.45
N ALA A 432 6.43 33.33 13.94
CA ALA A 432 7.80 33.85 13.94
C ALA A 432 8.36 33.98 15.37
N ARG A 433 7.54 34.43 16.34
CA ARG A 433 7.93 34.48 17.76
C ARG A 433 8.21 33.08 18.32
N GLU A 434 7.36 32.11 18.03
CA GLU A 434 7.52 30.73 18.52
C GLU A 434 8.74 30.05 17.90
N VAL A 435 8.94 30.18 16.59
CA VAL A 435 10.11 29.63 15.88
C VAL A 435 11.42 30.25 16.38
N HIS A 436 11.43 31.55 16.65
CA HIS A 436 12.62 32.21 17.20
C HIS A 436 12.94 31.76 18.63
N ALA A 437 11.91 31.48 19.44
CA ALA A 437 12.09 30.89 20.75
C ALA A 437 12.71 29.49 20.65
N LEU A 438 12.25 28.65 19.71
CA LEU A 438 12.80 27.30 19.48
C LEU A 438 14.28 27.30 19.06
N ARG A 439 14.75 28.31 18.33
CA ARG A 439 16.17 28.43 17.91
C ARG A 439 17.13 28.84 19.04
N ARG A 440 16.62 29.25 20.19
CA ARG A 440 17.42 29.69 21.35
C ARG A 440 17.70 28.56 22.36
N TYR A 441 17.08 27.40 22.17
CA TYR A 441 17.30 26.17 22.92
C TYR A 441 17.99 25.14 22.01
#